data_AF-A0A6C0KMP4-F1
#
_entry.id   AF-A0A6C0KMP4-F1
#
_cell.length_a   1.000
_cell.length_b   1.000
_cell.length_c   1.000
_cell.angle_alpha   90.00
_cell.angle_beta   90.00
_cell.angle_gamma   90.00
#
_symmetry.space_group_name_H-M   'P 1'
#
loop_
_entity.id
_entity.type
_entity.pdbx_description
1 polymer ?
#
loop_
_entity_poly.entity_id
_entity_poly.type
_entity_poly.pdbx_seq_one_letter_code
_entity_poly.pdbx_strand_id
1 'polypeptide(L)'
;MEVVRLFQKSLVASFSSPEPDFIAGKVVAIILLMLIVVGVCIYILIEVGRNSSKDPRVAPPNVALTKTSQATYLSAAAARGEGFVDLSSQGSLYNSLLSTIDPSEQYLINLCPLTASIGGYIGPTISGVFDPDYYVQQALRAGIRAFVLPISVYHDDNKKPPEWPYSGKPAVVCRNAAGKILSLNGMSIRKFCKSLVTYMSINSAQANEPIILYLDATPGHIPDILKAEKEYVQFTSDIAEELKPLDPYRLLTISSYGSATGGVNQMNILTQIPLTEFQNKILIFTNFNITAGTKDAYSSIRPLLYEYVNFVYSPVTATTIGVTKANNCVSVHLMDVSGSLVNWTDQAVTTWMFVGQDDFTQLPDTGAIQAATSTGIQSVPVPFFFVDPSKTKAIWKQWSGYAWKMKAPATRYTKPAPITPMTPTTALNARVSDSLQPGQTLIKV
;
A
#
# COMPACT_ATOMS: atom_id res chain seq x y z
N MET A 1 11.72 19.38 31.14
CA MET A 1 11.21 20.44 32.05
C MET A 1 12.08 20.59 33.30
N GLU A 2 12.62 19.50 33.85
CA GLU A 2 13.47 19.52 35.04
C GLU A 2 14.88 20.09 34.80
N VAL A 3 15.46 19.86 33.61
CA VAL A 3 16.72 20.46 33.16
C VAL A 3 16.63 22.00 33.07
N VAL A 4 15.48 22.53 32.63
CA VAL A 4 15.24 23.99 32.54
C VAL A 4 15.14 24.62 33.94
N ARG A 5 14.56 23.90 34.91
CA ARG A 5 14.47 24.34 36.32
C ARG A 5 15.83 24.35 37.03
N LEU A 6 16.68 23.36 36.76
CA LEU A 6 18.06 23.31 37.27
C LEU A 6 18.92 24.42 36.65
N PHE A 7 18.75 24.70 35.36
CA PHE A 7 19.40 25.84 34.68
C PHE A 7 18.97 27.19 35.26
N GLN A 8 17.67 27.38 35.54
CA GLN A 8 17.15 28.60 36.14
C GLN A 8 17.70 28.86 37.55
N LYS A 9 17.80 27.81 38.39
CA LYS A 9 18.37 27.95 39.74
C LYS A 9 19.87 28.28 39.72
N SER A 10 20.62 27.70 38.79
CA SER A 10 22.03 28.03 38.62
C SER A 10 22.25 29.44 38.08
N LEU A 11 21.36 29.94 37.21
CA LEU A 11 21.46 31.29 36.68
C LEU A 11 21.26 32.35 37.77
N VAL A 12 20.29 32.16 38.66
CA VAL A 12 19.93 33.14 39.70
C VAL A 12 21.02 33.23 40.79
N ALA A 13 21.66 32.11 41.14
CA ALA A 13 22.74 32.09 42.13
C ALA A 13 24.00 32.85 41.67
N SER A 14 24.20 33.02 40.36
CA SER A 14 25.34 33.74 39.81
C SER A 14 25.18 35.26 39.81
N PHE A 15 24.03 35.86 40.17
CA PHE A 15 23.83 37.32 40.03
C PHE A 15 24.24 38.18 41.25
N SER A 16 24.78 37.61 42.33
CA SER A 16 24.91 38.31 43.63
C SER A 16 26.32 38.67 44.13
N SER A 17 27.41 38.54 43.36
CA SER A 17 28.74 39.04 43.79
C SER A 17 29.21 40.27 42.99
N PRO A 18 29.78 41.31 43.64
CA PRO A 18 30.20 42.55 43.00
C PRO A 18 31.73 42.59 42.80
N GLU A 19 32.29 41.62 42.06
CA GLU A 19 33.68 41.72 41.62
C GLU A 19 33.76 42.11 40.13
N PRO A 20 34.61 43.08 39.75
CA PRO A 20 34.66 43.61 38.37
C PRO A 20 35.06 42.53 37.33
N ASP A 21 35.88 41.55 37.71
CA ASP A 21 36.25 40.43 36.83
C ASP A 21 35.09 39.44 36.59
N PHE A 22 34.10 39.42 37.49
CA PHE A 22 32.89 38.60 37.38
C PHE A 22 31.89 39.17 36.36
N ILE A 23 31.91 40.50 36.14
CA ILE A 23 31.06 41.16 35.14
C ILE A 23 31.54 40.81 33.74
N ALA A 24 32.87 40.81 33.51
CA ALA A 24 33.45 40.44 32.21
C ALA A 24 33.09 39.00 31.83
N GLY A 25 33.20 38.04 32.76
CA GLY A 25 32.84 36.64 32.52
C GLY A 25 31.37 36.44 32.16
N LYS A 26 30.45 37.18 32.80
CA LYS A 26 29.02 37.13 32.49
C LYS A 26 28.69 37.72 31.13
N VAL A 27 29.32 38.84 30.77
CA VAL A 27 29.13 39.46 29.45
C VAL A 27 29.57 38.49 28.35
N VAL A 28 30.72 37.82 28.52
CA VAL A 28 31.21 36.80 27.57
C VAL A 28 30.24 35.61 27.47
N ALA A 29 29.73 35.11 28.60
CA ALA A 29 28.76 34.00 28.61
C ALA A 29 27.44 34.36 27.92
N ILE A 30 26.93 35.59 28.12
CA ILE A 30 25.73 36.10 27.46
C ILE A 30 25.95 36.24 25.95
N ILE A 31 27.11 36.76 25.53
CA ILE A 31 27.47 36.88 24.11
C ILE A 31 27.55 35.49 23.45
N LEU A 32 28.19 34.51 24.10
CA LEU A 32 28.25 33.14 23.61
C LEU A 32 26.86 32.50 23.49
N LEU A 33 25.99 32.71 24.48
CA LEU A 33 24.61 32.23 24.42
C LEU A 33 23.84 32.85 23.25
N MET A 34 23.96 34.17 23.04
CA MET A 34 23.33 34.83 21.90
C MET A 34 23.86 34.30 20.57
N LEU A 35 25.17 34.08 20.44
CA LEU A 35 25.76 33.51 19.22
C LEU A 35 25.24 32.09 18.95
N ILE A 36 25.06 31.26 19.98
CA ILE A 36 24.47 29.92 19.84
C ILE A 36 23.00 30.02 19.39
N VAL A 37 22.20 30.88 20.03
CA VAL A 37 20.79 31.07 19.65
C VAL A 37 20.67 31.57 18.21
N VAL A 38 21.46 32.57 17.83
CA VAL A 38 21.51 33.09 16.45
C VAL A 38 21.95 31.99 15.48
N GLY A 39 22.98 31.21 15.82
CA GLY A 39 23.45 30.08 15.01
C GLY A 39 22.37 29.02 14.81
N VAL A 40 21.62 28.66 15.85
CA VAL A 40 20.49 27.73 15.77
C VAL A 40 19.36 28.31 14.92
N CYS A 41 19.01 29.59 15.10
CA CYS A 41 17.99 30.25 14.27
C CYS A 41 18.39 30.30 12.79
N ILE A 42 19.65 30.64 12.48
CA ILE A 42 20.18 30.63 11.11
C ILE A 42 20.17 29.22 10.54
N TYR A 43 20.58 28.21 11.31
CA TYR A 43 20.55 26.82 10.87
C TYR A 43 19.12 26.36 10.54
N ILE A 44 18.14 26.66 11.42
CA ILE A 44 16.72 26.36 11.17
C ILE A 44 16.24 27.09 9.90
N LEU A 45 16.56 28.37 9.72
CA LEU A 45 16.17 29.14 8.54
C LEU A 45 16.80 28.59 7.25
N ILE A 46 18.07 28.18 7.28
CA ILE A 46 18.75 27.56 6.14
C ILE A 46 18.12 26.21 5.82
N GLU A 47 17.84 25.38 6.83
CA GLU A 47 17.26 24.05 6.63
C GLU A 47 15.82 24.15 6.10
N VAL A 48 15.00 25.04 6.67
CA VAL A 48 13.65 25.34 6.17
C VAL A 48 13.72 25.91 4.74
N GLY A 49 14.67 26.81 4.45
CA GLY A 49 14.87 27.37 3.11
C GLY A 49 15.33 26.35 2.07
N ARG A 50 16.27 25.47 2.43
CA ARG A 50 16.75 24.36 1.56
C ARG A 50 15.66 23.32 1.30
N ASN A 51 14.74 23.12 2.24
CA ASN A 51 13.62 22.21 2.09
C ASN A 51 12.46 22.86 1.31
N SER A 52 12.22 24.17 1.47
CA SER A 52 11.16 24.92 0.77
C SER A 52 11.49 25.27 -0.69
N SER A 53 12.78 25.40 -1.04
CA SER A 53 13.22 25.85 -2.38
C SER A 53 13.23 24.77 -3.46
N LYS A 54 12.92 23.50 -3.13
CA LYS A 54 13.08 22.38 -4.07
C LYS A 54 11.91 22.14 -5.03
N ASP A 55 10.73 22.76 -4.86
CA ASP A 55 9.64 22.57 -5.85
C ASP A 55 8.50 23.63 -5.76
N PRO A 56 8.69 24.90 -6.19
CA PRO A 56 7.78 26.03 -5.94
C PRO A 56 6.51 26.05 -6.81
N ARG A 57 5.91 24.89 -7.10
CA ARG A 57 4.62 24.84 -7.80
C ARG A 57 3.50 25.10 -6.79
N VAL A 58 3.17 26.38 -6.59
CA VAL A 58 1.83 26.79 -6.15
C VAL A 58 0.85 26.13 -7.12
N ALA A 59 -0.25 25.52 -6.64
CA ALA A 59 -1.31 25.04 -7.54
C ALA A 59 -1.68 26.20 -8.48
N PRO A 60 -1.42 26.09 -9.80
CA PRO A 60 -1.73 27.19 -10.69
C PRO A 60 -3.24 27.46 -10.69
N PRO A 61 -3.70 28.71 -10.92
CA PRO A 61 -5.13 29.05 -10.95
C PRO A 61 -5.97 28.17 -11.90
N ASN A 62 -5.31 27.46 -12.81
CA ASN A 62 -5.91 26.60 -13.82
C ASN A 62 -6.08 25.13 -13.40
N VAL A 63 -5.77 24.68 -12.17
CA VAL A 63 -5.95 23.25 -11.81
C VAL A 63 -7.38 22.77 -12.07
N ALA A 64 -8.39 23.55 -11.71
CA ALA A 64 -9.79 23.24 -12.00
C ALA A 64 -10.07 23.16 -13.52
N LEU A 65 -9.56 24.12 -14.29
CA LEU A 65 -9.68 24.13 -15.76
C LEU A 65 -8.98 22.91 -16.38
N THR A 66 -7.79 22.55 -15.89
CA THR A 66 -7.04 21.37 -16.35
C THR A 66 -7.80 20.09 -16.04
N LYS A 67 -8.41 19.95 -14.85
CA LYS A 67 -9.28 18.80 -14.52
C LYS A 67 -10.42 18.67 -15.52
N THR A 68 -11.19 19.75 -15.72
CA THR A 68 -12.31 19.75 -16.67
C THR A 68 -11.88 19.46 -18.09
N SER A 69 -10.79 20.09 -18.56
CA SER A 69 -10.24 19.87 -19.89
C SER A 69 -9.80 18.42 -20.08
N GLN A 70 -9.12 17.83 -19.09
CA GLN A 70 -8.64 16.46 -19.18
C GLN A 70 -9.77 15.45 -19.11
N ALA A 71 -10.73 15.62 -18.19
CA ALA A 71 -11.92 14.78 -18.13
C ALA A 71 -12.71 14.81 -19.44
N THR A 72 -12.85 15.99 -20.06
CA THR A 72 -13.52 16.15 -21.36
C THR A 72 -12.76 15.43 -22.47
N TYR A 73 -11.44 15.61 -22.55
CA TYR A 73 -10.59 14.94 -23.53
C TYR A 73 -10.67 13.42 -23.40
N LEU A 74 -10.53 12.89 -22.18
CA LEU A 74 -10.59 11.46 -21.89
C LEU A 74 -11.97 10.86 -22.19
N SER A 75 -13.04 11.57 -21.88
CA SER A 75 -14.41 11.15 -22.20
C SER A 75 -14.64 11.10 -23.71
N ALA A 76 -14.14 12.10 -24.45
CA ALA A 76 -14.22 12.13 -25.91
C ALA A 76 -13.40 11.00 -26.56
N ALA A 77 -12.22 10.69 -26.02
CA ALA A 77 -11.42 9.54 -26.47
C ALA A 77 -12.18 8.22 -26.26
N ALA A 78 -12.73 8.00 -25.06
CA ALA A 78 -13.51 6.81 -24.75
C ALA A 78 -14.72 6.65 -25.68
N ALA A 79 -15.42 7.74 -26.00
CA ALA A 79 -16.55 7.73 -26.94
C ALA A 79 -16.15 7.31 -28.37
N ARG A 80 -14.88 7.52 -28.77
CA ARG A 80 -14.32 7.04 -30.05
C ARG A 80 -13.81 5.60 -29.97
N GLY A 81 -13.90 4.93 -28.83
CA GLY A 81 -13.29 3.63 -28.58
C GLY A 81 -11.75 3.69 -28.46
N GLU A 82 -11.21 4.90 -28.31
CA GLU A 82 -9.81 5.19 -28.05
C GLU A 82 -9.61 5.29 -26.54
N GLY A 83 -8.89 4.33 -25.95
CA GLY A 83 -8.57 4.35 -24.53
C GLY A 83 -9.24 3.30 -23.69
N PHE A 84 -9.74 3.70 -22.53
CA PHE A 84 -10.28 2.74 -21.57
C PHE A 84 -11.53 2.08 -22.15
N VAL A 85 -11.63 0.77 -21.95
CA VAL A 85 -12.77 -0.01 -22.39
C VAL A 85 -13.80 0.04 -21.27
N ASP A 86 -15.02 0.48 -21.56
CA ASP A 86 -16.13 0.34 -20.62
C ASP A 86 -16.52 -1.14 -20.56
N LEU A 87 -16.32 -1.76 -19.39
CA LEU A 87 -16.62 -3.16 -19.11
C LEU A 87 -17.87 -3.31 -18.24
N SER A 88 -18.70 -2.27 -18.12
CA SER A 88 -19.96 -2.31 -17.35
C SER A 88 -20.96 -3.34 -17.87
N SER A 89 -20.87 -3.70 -19.16
CA SER A 89 -21.69 -4.75 -19.78
C SER A 89 -21.00 -6.13 -19.81
N GLN A 90 -19.76 -6.24 -19.37
CA GLN A 90 -18.98 -7.48 -19.41
C GLN A 90 -19.12 -8.26 -18.09
N GLY A 91 -19.03 -9.59 -18.19
CA GLY A 91 -19.20 -10.48 -17.05
C GLY A 91 -18.12 -10.32 -15.98
N SER A 92 -18.48 -10.69 -14.74
CA SER A 92 -17.53 -10.84 -13.64
C SER A 92 -16.89 -12.22 -13.70
N LEU A 93 -15.56 -12.30 -13.91
CA LEU A 93 -14.86 -13.57 -13.75
C LEU A 93 -15.07 -14.05 -12.31
N TYR A 94 -14.91 -13.18 -11.32
CA TYR A 94 -15.07 -13.50 -9.91
C TYR A 94 -16.39 -14.22 -9.59
N ASN A 95 -17.54 -13.74 -10.08
CA ASN A 95 -18.82 -14.43 -9.87
C ASN A 95 -18.88 -15.77 -10.61
N SER A 96 -18.33 -15.86 -11.82
CA SER A 96 -18.28 -17.14 -12.54
C SER A 96 -17.36 -18.15 -11.85
N LEU A 97 -16.23 -17.71 -11.26
CA LEU A 97 -15.27 -18.56 -10.54
C LEU A 97 -15.91 -19.28 -9.38
N LEU A 98 -16.76 -18.58 -8.62
CA LEU A 98 -17.48 -19.15 -7.49
C LEU A 98 -18.33 -20.38 -7.87
N SER A 99 -18.71 -20.52 -9.15
CA SER A 99 -19.60 -21.58 -9.62
C SER A 99 -18.94 -22.61 -10.56
N THR A 100 -17.76 -22.33 -11.12
CA THR A 100 -17.19 -23.11 -12.24
C THR A 100 -15.80 -23.68 -12.00
N ILE A 101 -15.00 -23.11 -11.09
CA ILE A 101 -13.66 -23.61 -10.79
C ILE A 101 -13.71 -24.58 -9.62
N ASP A 102 -12.79 -25.55 -9.64
CA ASP A 102 -12.62 -26.53 -8.55
C ASP A 102 -12.55 -25.81 -7.20
N PRO A 103 -13.36 -26.20 -6.20
CA PRO A 103 -13.36 -25.58 -4.88
C PRO A 103 -11.98 -25.52 -4.21
N SER A 104 -11.06 -26.43 -4.53
CA SER A 104 -9.69 -26.46 -4.02
C SER A 104 -8.77 -25.40 -4.62
N GLU A 105 -9.20 -24.67 -5.65
CA GLU A 105 -8.48 -23.55 -6.27
C GLU A 105 -9.13 -22.18 -6.00
N GLN A 106 -10.29 -22.14 -5.34
CA GLN A 106 -11.08 -20.91 -5.10
C GLN A 106 -10.51 -20.06 -3.95
N TYR A 107 -9.28 -19.56 -4.13
CA TYR A 107 -8.55 -18.78 -3.14
C TYR A 107 -7.98 -17.50 -3.73
N LEU A 108 -7.86 -16.45 -2.91
CA LEU A 108 -7.39 -15.13 -3.32
C LEU A 108 -6.01 -15.20 -4.01
N ILE A 109 -5.13 -16.09 -3.53
CA ILE A 109 -3.78 -16.27 -4.08
C ILE A 109 -3.78 -16.60 -5.58
N ASN A 110 -4.86 -17.17 -6.13
CA ASN A 110 -4.97 -17.59 -7.52
C ASN A 110 -5.53 -16.51 -8.46
N LEU A 111 -5.88 -15.35 -7.92
CA LEU A 111 -6.43 -14.24 -8.67
C LEU A 111 -5.37 -13.19 -9.02
N CYS A 112 -5.46 -12.69 -10.24
CA CYS A 112 -4.65 -11.60 -10.79
C CYS A 112 -5.58 -10.41 -11.08
N PRO A 113 -5.67 -9.39 -10.20
CA PRO A 113 -6.51 -8.22 -10.43
C PRO A 113 -5.96 -7.35 -11.56
N LEU A 114 -6.85 -6.75 -12.33
CA LEU A 114 -6.49 -5.62 -13.16
C LEU A 114 -6.11 -4.44 -12.24
N THR A 115 -4.84 -4.03 -12.31
CA THR A 115 -4.21 -3.12 -11.35
C THR A 115 -3.82 -1.80 -12.01
N ALA A 116 -4.30 -0.68 -11.46
CA ALA A 116 -3.94 0.65 -11.94
C ALA A 116 -2.87 1.29 -11.06
N SER A 117 -1.86 1.89 -11.70
CA SER A 117 -0.87 2.72 -10.99
C SER A 117 -1.40 4.14 -10.73
N ILE A 118 -0.89 4.77 -9.66
CA ILE A 118 -1.16 6.14 -9.25
C ILE A 118 -2.67 6.45 -9.23
N GLY A 119 -3.38 5.83 -8.29
CA GLY A 119 -4.81 6.03 -8.12
C GLY A 119 -5.19 7.51 -8.03
N GLY A 120 -6.19 7.92 -8.83
CA GLY A 120 -6.71 9.28 -8.84
C GLY A 120 -6.05 10.22 -9.86
N TYR A 121 -4.93 9.85 -10.48
CA TYR A 121 -4.23 10.72 -11.42
C TYR A 121 -4.79 10.62 -12.85
N ILE A 122 -5.17 11.76 -13.41
CA ILE A 122 -5.55 11.92 -14.81
C ILE A 122 -4.48 12.76 -15.52
N GLY A 123 -3.97 12.24 -16.64
CA GLY A 123 -2.77 12.74 -17.32
C GLY A 123 -2.82 14.20 -17.80
N PRO A 124 -1.77 14.65 -18.52
CA PRO A 124 -0.68 13.86 -19.12
C PRO A 124 0.40 13.51 -18.09
N THR A 125 1.45 12.79 -18.49
CA THR A 125 2.62 12.47 -17.64
C THR A 125 3.19 13.66 -16.89
N ILE A 126 3.32 14.81 -17.57
CA ILE A 126 3.78 16.07 -16.98
C ILE A 126 2.59 17.01 -16.90
N SER A 127 2.43 17.67 -15.75
CA SER A 127 1.36 18.63 -15.52
C SER A 127 -0.05 18.03 -15.58
N GLY A 128 -0.18 16.74 -15.30
CA GLY A 128 -1.48 16.13 -15.03
C GLY A 128 -1.99 16.49 -13.63
N VAL A 129 -3.20 16.03 -13.33
CA VAL A 129 -3.95 16.43 -12.12
C VAL A 129 -4.57 15.21 -11.46
N PHE A 130 -4.76 15.30 -10.15
CA PHE A 130 -5.56 14.37 -9.38
C PHE A 130 -7.02 14.78 -9.40
N ASP A 131 -7.86 13.89 -9.93
CA ASP A 131 -9.31 13.95 -9.92
C ASP A 131 -9.86 12.55 -9.56
N PRO A 132 -9.93 12.22 -8.26
CA PRO A 132 -10.31 10.88 -7.84
C PRO A 132 -11.74 10.51 -8.18
N ASP A 133 -12.65 11.49 -8.29
CA ASP A 133 -14.05 11.19 -8.60
C ASP A 133 -14.18 10.70 -10.03
N TYR A 134 -13.65 11.46 -10.99
CA TYR A 134 -13.60 11.02 -12.38
C TYR A 134 -12.79 9.74 -12.53
N TYR A 135 -11.59 9.70 -11.94
CA TYR A 135 -10.68 8.56 -12.07
C TYR A 135 -11.31 7.26 -11.60
N VAL A 136 -11.82 7.22 -10.36
CA VAL A 136 -12.34 6.00 -9.75
C VAL A 136 -13.58 5.53 -10.49
N GLN A 137 -14.48 6.46 -10.85
CA GLN A 137 -15.67 6.14 -11.62
C GLN A 137 -15.31 5.44 -12.94
N GLN A 138 -14.37 5.99 -13.71
CA GLN A 138 -13.96 5.39 -14.97
C GLN A 138 -13.16 4.10 -14.77
N ALA A 139 -12.30 4.05 -13.74
CA ALA A 139 -11.47 2.88 -13.48
C ALA A 139 -12.31 1.65 -13.12
N LEU A 140 -13.32 1.82 -12.26
CA LEU A 140 -14.21 0.73 -11.88
C LEU A 140 -15.09 0.25 -13.04
N ARG A 141 -15.54 1.17 -13.91
CA ARG A 141 -16.21 0.82 -15.18
C ARG A 141 -15.28 0.04 -16.11
N ALA A 142 -14.00 0.39 -16.13
CA ALA A 142 -12.98 -0.34 -16.87
C ALA A 142 -12.49 -1.63 -16.20
N GLY A 143 -13.19 -2.11 -15.16
CA GLY A 143 -12.89 -3.38 -14.49
C GLY A 143 -11.68 -3.35 -13.56
N ILE A 144 -11.07 -2.19 -13.29
CA ILE A 144 -9.94 -2.13 -12.34
C ILE A 144 -10.44 -2.50 -10.94
N ARG A 145 -9.73 -3.40 -10.27
CA ARG A 145 -10.03 -3.82 -8.88
C ARG A 145 -8.84 -3.74 -7.94
N ALA A 146 -7.69 -3.30 -8.44
CA ALA A 146 -6.54 -2.99 -7.62
C ALA A 146 -5.98 -1.60 -7.93
N PHE A 147 -5.67 -0.83 -6.90
CA PHE A 147 -5.16 0.53 -7.02
C PHE A 147 -3.88 0.72 -6.23
N VAL A 148 -2.87 1.33 -6.85
CA VAL A 148 -1.63 1.72 -6.16
C VAL A 148 -1.68 3.20 -5.81
N LEU A 149 -1.53 3.51 -4.53
CA LEU A 149 -1.39 4.86 -4.01
C LEU A 149 0.07 5.08 -3.59
N PRO A 150 0.91 5.72 -4.43
CA PRO A 150 2.24 6.13 -4.01
C PRO A 150 2.11 7.29 -3.01
N ILE A 151 2.37 6.99 -1.74
CA ILE A 151 2.23 7.92 -0.63
C ILE A 151 3.60 8.50 -0.32
N SER A 152 3.66 9.82 -0.27
CA SER A 152 4.85 10.58 0.09
C SER A 152 4.50 11.76 1.00
N VAL A 153 5.52 12.49 1.43
CA VAL A 153 5.43 13.80 2.06
C VAL A 153 6.13 14.83 1.18
N TYR A 154 5.69 16.08 1.30
CA TYR A 154 6.39 17.23 0.75
C TYR A 154 6.37 18.36 1.78
N HIS A 155 7.35 19.26 1.69
CA HIS A 155 7.48 20.41 2.56
C HIS A 155 7.50 21.68 1.71
N ASP A 156 6.32 22.26 1.49
CA ASP A 156 6.15 23.49 0.73
C ASP A 156 4.89 24.22 1.19
N ASP A 157 5.07 25.35 1.87
CA ASP A 157 3.97 26.13 2.41
C ASP A 157 3.12 26.81 1.34
N ASN A 158 3.56 26.82 0.07
CA ASN A 158 2.78 27.33 -1.05
C ASN A 158 1.75 26.32 -1.57
N LYS A 159 1.91 25.03 -1.24
CA LYS A 159 0.95 23.97 -1.58
C LYS A 159 -0.06 23.84 -0.44
N LYS A 160 -1.26 24.37 -0.67
CA LYS A 160 -2.33 24.45 0.35
C LYS A 160 -3.62 23.77 -0.13
N PRO A 161 -4.48 23.32 0.81
CA PRO A 161 -5.84 22.92 0.49
C PRO A 161 -6.63 24.02 -0.23
N PRO A 162 -7.61 23.67 -1.09
CA PRO A 162 -8.13 22.31 -1.32
C PRO A 162 -7.37 21.49 -2.37
N GLU A 163 -6.46 22.11 -3.13
CA GLU A 163 -5.76 21.44 -4.24
C GLU A 163 -4.61 20.55 -3.79
N TRP A 164 -4.09 20.78 -2.59
CA TRP A 164 -3.07 19.94 -2.00
C TRP A 164 -3.47 19.53 -0.58
N PRO A 165 -3.02 18.36 -0.08
CA PRO A 165 -2.95 18.10 1.37
C PRO A 165 -2.16 19.19 2.10
N TYR A 166 -2.11 19.21 3.42
CA TYR A 166 -1.22 20.16 4.11
C TYR A 166 0.25 19.74 3.95
N SER A 167 1.16 20.73 3.92
CA SER A 167 2.62 20.51 3.99
C SER A 167 2.98 19.63 5.19
N GLY A 168 3.87 18.66 5.00
CA GLY A 168 4.26 17.70 6.03
C GLY A 168 3.25 16.58 6.33
N LYS A 169 2.10 16.54 5.64
CA LYS A 169 1.09 15.46 5.78
C LYS A 169 1.19 14.43 4.65
N PRO A 170 0.66 13.20 4.85
CA PRO A 170 0.57 12.21 3.79
C PRO A 170 -0.11 12.76 2.55
N ALA A 171 0.51 12.54 1.39
CA ALA A 171 0.00 12.98 0.11
C ALA A 171 0.30 11.96 -0.97
N VAL A 172 -0.69 11.70 -1.82
CA VAL A 172 -0.51 11.03 -3.10
C VAL A 172 -0.16 12.08 -4.14
N VAL A 173 0.99 11.92 -4.77
CA VAL A 173 1.53 12.82 -5.80
C VAL A 173 2.17 12.00 -6.91
N CYS A 174 2.22 12.54 -8.13
CA CYS A 174 2.98 11.91 -9.20
C CYS A 174 4.42 12.42 -9.14
N ARG A 175 5.40 11.52 -9.00
CA ARG A 175 6.83 11.84 -9.08
C ARG A 175 7.49 11.11 -10.24
N ASN A 176 8.55 11.69 -10.79
CA ASN A 176 9.46 10.95 -11.66
C ASN A 176 10.49 10.15 -10.84
N ALA A 177 11.33 9.37 -11.54
CA ALA A 177 12.43 8.62 -10.93
C ALA A 177 13.44 9.47 -10.13
N ALA A 178 13.53 10.79 -10.40
CA ALA A 178 14.38 11.72 -9.66
C ALA A 178 13.70 12.30 -8.41
N GLY A 179 12.47 11.87 -8.09
CA GLY A 179 11.71 12.33 -6.94
C GLY A 179 11.01 13.69 -7.12
N LYS A 180 11.06 14.29 -8.31
CA LYS A 180 10.41 15.58 -8.60
C LYS A 180 8.90 15.40 -8.79
N ILE A 181 8.09 16.28 -8.21
CA ILE A 181 6.63 16.24 -8.39
C ILE A 181 6.27 16.75 -9.78
N LEU A 182 5.59 15.90 -10.56
CA LEU A 182 5.14 16.22 -11.92
C LEU A 182 3.70 16.75 -11.96
N SER A 183 2.87 16.36 -11.00
CA SER A 183 1.47 16.76 -10.91
C SER A 183 1.31 18.25 -10.58
N LEU A 184 0.22 18.86 -11.04
CA LEU A 184 -0.11 20.26 -10.72
C LEU A 184 -0.82 20.41 -9.36
N ASN A 185 -1.32 19.31 -8.82
CA ASN A 185 -1.98 19.24 -7.53
C ASN A 185 -1.61 17.91 -6.83
N GLY A 186 -2.09 17.74 -5.60
CA GLY A 186 -1.92 16.51 -4.83
C GLY A 186 -3.26 15.97 -4.37
N MET A 187 -3.26 14.78 -3.79
CA MET A 187 -4.48 14.16 -3.29
C MET A 187 -4.26 13.58 -1.90
N SER A 188 -5.21 13.79 -1.00
CA SER A 188 -5.24 13.04 0.25
C SER A 188 -5.81 11.64 0.01
N ILE A 189 -5.31 10.66 0.75
CA ILE A 189 -5.78 9.28 0.72
C ILE A 189 -7.28 9.26 1.05
N ARG A 190 -7.71 10.11 1.99
CA ARG A 190 -9.12 10.27 2.36
C ARG A 190 -10.00 10.63 1.17
N LYS A 191 -9.54 11.51 0.27
CA LYS A 191 -10.31 11.91 -0.91
C LYS A 191 -10.49 10.73 -1.85
N PHE A 192 -9.43 9.97 -2.12
CA PHE A 192 -9.52 8.74 -2.91
C PHE A 192 -10.46 7.71 -2.29
N CYS A 193 -10.35 7.46 -0.98
CA CYS A 193 -11.21 6.52 -0.27
C CYS A 193 -12.70 6.91 -0.34
N LYS A 194 -13.02 8.21 -0.23
CA LYS A 194 -14.40 8.70 -0.39
C LYS A 194 -14.92 8.47 -1.81
N SER A 195 -14.13 8.77 -2.83
CA SER A 195 -14.50 8.51 -4.22
C SER A 195 -14.69 7.01 -4.45
N LEU A 196 -13.82 6.16 -3.91
CA LEU A 196 -13.94 4.70 -3.98
C LEU A 196 -15.27 4.20 -3.42
N VAL A 197 -15.63 4.61 -2.21
CA VAL A 197 -16.91 4.22 -1.58
C VAL A 197 -18.11 4.77 -2.35
N THR A 198 -17.99 5.99 -2.90
CA THR A 198 -19.06 6.61 -3.68
C THR A 198 -19.35 5.85 -4.98
N TYR A 199 -18.31 5.32 -5.64
CA TYR A 199 -18.42 4.73 -6.97
C TYR A 199 -18.26 3.21 -7.02
N MET A 200 -17.94 2.51 -5.93
CA MET A 200 -17.71 1.05 -5.95
C MET A 200 -18.90 0.24 -6.50
N SER A 201 -20.12 0.78 -6.44
CA SER A 201 -21.33 0.18 -6.99
C SER A 201 -21.67 0.62 -8.43
N ILE A 202 -20.88 1.50 -9.06
CA ILE A 202 -21.18 2.09 -10.38
C ILE A 202 -21.25 1.04 -11.49
N ASN A 203 -20.51 -0.06 -11.34
CA ASN A 203 -20.56 -1.22 -12.22
C ASN A 203 -21.28 -2.34 -11.47
N SER A 204 -22.60 -2.44 -11.65
CA SER A 204 -23.45 -3.40 -10.92
C SER A 204 -23.04 -4.86 -11.15
N ALA A 205 -22.55 -5.21 -12.33
CA ALA A 205 -22.10 -6.57 -12.67
C ALA A 205 -20.89 -7.03 -11.82
N GLN A 206 -20.14 -6.08 -11.28
CA GLN A 206 -18.88 -6.31 -10.58
C GLN A 206 -18.83 -5.55 -9.23
N ALA A 207 -19.96 -5.09 -8.71
CA ALA A 207 -20.04 -4.23 -7.52
C ALA A 207 -19.65 -4.97 -6.23
N ASN A 208 -19.91 -6.27 -6.18
CA ASN A 208 -19.62 -7.11 -5.02
C ASN A 208 -18.20 -7.68 -5.00
N GLU A 209 -17.40 -7.43 -6.03
CA GLU A 209 -16.04 -7.94 -6.10
C GLU A 209 -15.14 -7.26 -5.06
N PRO A 210 -14.13 -7.97 -4.52
CA PRO A 210 -13.17 -7.33 -3.63
C PRO A 210 -12.42 -6.22 -4.35
N ILE A 211 -11.93 -5.25 -3.57
CA ILE A 211 -11.03 -4.21 -4.07
C ILE A 211 -9.72 -4.29 -3.29
N ILE A 212 -8.61 -4.19 -4.00
CA ILE A 212 -7.26 -4.19 -3.42
C ILE A 212 -6.69 -2.78 -3.45
N LEU A 213 -6.16 -2.32 -2.33
CA LEU A 213 -5.51 -1.03 -2.19
C LEU A 213 -4.06 -1.24 -1.75
N TYR A 214 -3.11 -0.86 -2.60
CA TYR A 214 -1.70 -0.80 -2.25
C TYR A 214 -1.36 0.59 -1.73
N LEU A 215 -0.99 0.67 -0.46
CA LEU A 215 -0.43 1.86 0.18
C LEU A 215 1.09 1.78 0.05
N ASP A 216 1.63 2.42 -0.98
CA ASP A 216 3.04 2.27 -1.34
C ASP A 216 3.85 3.46 -0.86
N ALA A 217 4.77 3.20 0.07
CA ALA A 217 5.65 4.21 0.62
C ALA A 217 6.68 4.63 -0.43
N THR A 218 6.65 5.89 -0.84
CA THR A 218 7.57 6.40 -1.87
C THR A 218 8.98 6.52 -1.27
N PRO A 219 9.98 5.78 -1.80
CA PRO A 219 11.33 5.77 -1.25
C PRO A 219 11.95 7.18 -1.20
N GLY A 220 12.62 7.50 -0.09
CA GLY A 220 13.27 8.81 0.10
C GLY A 220 12.33 10.01 0.29
N HIS A 221 11.01 9.78 0.29
CA HIS A 221 10.01 10.84 0.41
C HIS A 221 8.97 10.56 1.52
N ILE A 222 9.38 9.86 2.56
CA ILE A 222 8.62 9.64 3.80
C ILE A 222 9.55 9.91 4.99
N PRO A 223 9.03 10.18 6.21
CA PRO A 223 9.89 10.26 7.39
C PRO A 223 10.74 9.00 7.56
N ASP A 224 12.00 9.15 7.94
CA ASP A 224 12.90 8.02 8.16
C ASP A 224 12.59 7.39 9.53
N ILE A 225 12.17 6.12 9.53
CA ILE A 225 11.83 5.40 10.76
C ILE A 225 12.99 5.32 11.76
N LEU A 226 14.24 5.24 11.29
CA LEU A 226 15.41 5.10 12.16
C LEU A 226 15.86 6.44 12.76
N LYS A 227 15.69 7.53 12.01
CA LYS A 227 16.13 8.87 12.43
C LYS A 227 15.03 9.69 13.11
N ALA A 228 13.77 9.46 12.73
CA ALA A 228 12.61 10.25 13.12
C ALA A 228 11.40 9.35 13.41
N GLU A 229 11.59 8.31 14.23
CA GLU A 229 10.57 7.28 14.48
C GLU A 229 9.21 7.85 14.93
N LYS A 230 9.20 8.83 15.84
CA LYS A 230 7.95 9.45 16.30
C LYS A 230 7.20 10.16 15.17
N GLU A 231 7.93 10.87 14.29
CA GLU A 231 7.35 11.54 13.13
C GLU A 231 6.83 10.51 12.12
N TYR A 232 7.54 9.40 11.93
CA TYR A 232 7.08 8.27 11.12
C TYR A 232 5.81 7.63 11.67
N VAL A 233 5.72 7.44 12.99
CA VAL A 233 4.52 6.90 13.65
C VAL A 233 3.35 7.87 13.53
N GLN A 234 3.58 9.18 13.68
CA GLN A 234 2.54 10.19 13.43
C GLN A 234 2.08 10.18 11.97
N PHE A 235 3.02 10.08 11.02
CA PHE A 235 2.73 10.03 9.59
C PHE A 235 1.89 8.81 9.22
N THR A 236 2.24 7.62 9.73
CA THR A 236 1.45 6.40 9.49
C THR A 236 0.11 6.42 10.23
N SER A 237 0.01 7.09 11.38
CA SER A 237 -1.26 7.35 12.06
C SER A 237 -2.17 8.29 11.25
N ASP A 238 -1.61 9.34 10.65
CA ASP A 238 -2.34 10.25 9.76
C ASP A 238 -2.87 9.48 8.53
N ILE A 239 -2.10 8.54 7.96
CA ILE A 239 -2.60 7.63 6.91
C ILE A 239 -3.81 6.83 7.41
N ALA A 240 -3.70 6.20 8.58
CA ALA A 240 -4.79 5.40 9.16
C ALA A 240 -6.07 6.23 9.38
N GLU A 241 -5.91 7.47 9.83
CA GLU A 241 -7.01 8.42 9.99
C GLU A 241 -7.69 8.74 8.64
N GLU A 242 -6.90 8.87 7.58
CA GLU A 242 -7.41 9.11 6.23
C GLU A 242 -8.14 7.91 5.61
N LEU A 243 -7.86 6.67 6.06
CA LEU A 243 -8.51 5.44 5.60
C LEU A 243 -9.92 5.21 6.20
N LYS A 244 -10.33 5.95 7.23
CA LYS A 244 -11.65 5.82 7.88
C LYS A 244 -12.87 5.71 6.95
N PRO A 245 -12.95 6.40 5.79
CA PRO A 245 -14.08 6.22 4.88
C PRO A 245 -14.31 4.76 4.46
N LEU A 246 -13.27 3.91 4.52
CA LEU A 246 -13.33 2.50 4.16
C LEU A 246 -13.88 1.60 5.28
N ASP A 247 -14.12 2.12 6.48
CA ASP A 247 -14.52 1.33 7.66
C ASP A 247 -15.65 0.31 7.41
N PRO A 248 -16.73 0.64 6.66
CA PRO A 248 -17.81 -0.31 6.38
C PRO A 248 -17.38 -1.54 5.55
N TYR A 249 -16.27 -1.45 4.83
CA TYR A 249 -15.83 -2.45 3.85
C TYR A 249 -14.55 -3.18 4.26
N ARG A 250 -13.97 -2.87 5.42
CA ARG A 250 -12.73 -3.50 5.88
C ARG A 250 -12.93 -4.98 6.17
N LEU A 251 -11.89 -5.75 5.88
CA LEU A 251 -11.72 -7.09 6.45
C LEU A 251 -11.01 -6.95 7.80
N LEU A 252 -11.77 -7.09 8.89
CA LEU A 252 -11.25 -6.98 10.27
C LEU A 252 -10.93 -8.34 10.89
N THR A 253 -11.75 -9.35 10.59
CA THR A 253 -11.62 -10.70 11.14
C THR A 253 -11.76 -11.72 10.02
N ILE A 254 -11.24 -12.91 10.30
CA ILE A 254 -11.22 -14.05 9.37
C ILE A 254 -11.82 -15.25 10.09
N SER A 255 -13.14 -15.32 10.22
CA SER A 255 -13.85 -16.46 10.80
C SER A 255 -13.14 -17.04 12.04
N SER A 256 -12.69 -18.30 12.00
CA SER A 256 -11.98 -18.99 13.09
C SER A 256 -10.49 -18.63 13.25
N TYR A 257 -9.89 -17.90 12.32
CA TYR A 257 -8.47 -17.51 12.33
C TYR A 257 -8.19 -16.20 13.08
N GLY A 258 -9.23 -15.49 13.55
CA GLY A 258 -9.09 -14.29 14.36
C GLY A 258 -8.87 -13.02 13.52
N SER A 259 -7.92 -12.17 13.93
CA SER A 259 -7.71 -10.87 13.28
C SER A 259 -7.22 -11.01 11.84
N ALA A 260 -7.80 -10.20 10.94
CA ALA A 260 -7.36 -10.02 9.56
C ALA A 260 -6.36 -8.88 9.38
N THR A 261 -6.05 -8.16 10.45
CA THR A 261 -5.29 -6.92 10.41
C THR A 261 -3.86 -7.12 10.93
N GLY A 262 -2.99 -6.15 10.70
CA GLY A 262 -1.62 -6.17 11.20
C GLY A 262 -0.67 -7.11 10.46
N GLY A 263 -1.10 -7.69 9.32
CA GLY A 263 -0.27 -8.63 8.57
C GLY A 263 -0.05 -10.00 9.26
N VAL A 264 -0.81 -10.33 10.30
CA VAL A 264 -0.59 -11.54 11.13
C VAL A 264 -1.01 -12.82 10.40
N ASN A 265 -2.14 -12.80 9.69
CA ASN A 265 -2.76 -13.99 9.09
C ASN A 265 -2.68 -14.02 7.55
N GLN A 266 -1.71 -13.33 6.95
CA GLN A 266 -1.62 -13.14 5.48
C GLN A 266 -1.72 -14.46 4.69
N MET A 267 -1.00 -15.50 5.10
CA MET A 267 -1.06 -16.80 4.42
C MET A 267 -2.45 -17.43 4.49
N ASN A 268 -3.11 -17.34 5.65
CA ASN A 268 -4.45 -17.87 5.82
C ASN A 268 -5.44 -17.12 4.93
N ILE A 269 -5.39 -15.78 4.90
CA ILE A 269 -6.22 -14.97 3.99
C ILE A 269 -6.02 -15.42 2.53
N LEU A 270 -4.77 -15.66 2.13
CA LEU A 270 -4.43 -16.01 0.75
C LEU A 270 -4.86 -17.43 0.35
N THR A 271 -4.79 -18.41 1.25
CA THR A 271 -4.84 -19.84 0.91
C THR A 271 -5.94 -20.65 1.60
N GLN A 272 -6.59 -20.10 2.63
CA GLN A 272 -7.58 -20.83 3.43
C GLN A 272 -8.98 -20.26 3.32
N ILE A 273 -9.10 -18.98 2.96
CA ILE A 273 -10.38 -18.27 2.97
C ILE A 273 -11.04 -18.34 1.60
N PRO A 274 -12.27 -18.90 1.53
CA PRO A 274 -13.02 -18.96 0.28
C PRO A 274 -13.22 -17.56 -0.30
N LEU A 275 -13.26 -17.48 -1.63
CA LEU A 275 -13.45 -16.20 -2.30
C LEU A 275 -14.70 -15.46 -1.83
N THR A 276 -15.80 -16.15 -1.52
CA THR A 276 -17.08 -15.57 -1.06
C THR A 276 -16.94 -14.62 0.14
N GLU A 277 -15.98 -14.86 1.03
CA GLU A 277 -15.76 -14.03 2.23
C GLU A 277 -15.15 -12.66 1.90
N PHE A 278 -14.63 -12.48 0.68
CA PHE A 278 -14.07 -11.21 0.21
C PHE A 278 -15.08 -10.34 -0.53
N GLN A 279 -16.33 -10.79 -0.69
CA GLN A 279 -17.36 -9.98 -1.33
C GLN A 279 -17.58 -8.67 -0.59
N ASN A 280 -17.62 -7.56 -1.32
CA ASN A 280 -17.73 -6.21 -0.78
C ASN A 280 -16.61 -5.85 0.22
N LYS A 281 -15.46 -6.50 0.16
CA LYS A 281 -14.31 -6.21 1.03
C LYS A 281 -13.24 -5.41 0.32
N ILE A 282 -12.61 -4.52 1.07
CA ILE A 282 -11.40 -3.81 0.66
C ILE A 282 -10.23 -4.40 1.41
N LEU A 283 -9.25 -4.92 0.66
CA LEU A 283 -8.03 -5.51 1.18
C LEU A 283 -6.89 -4.50 1.04
N ILE A 284 -6.20 -4.22 2.15
CA ILE A 284 -5.15 -3.20 2.19
C ILE A 284 -3.78 -3.86 2.30
N PHE A 285 -2.95 -3.58 1.30
CA PHE A 285 -1.55 -3.99 1.21
C PHE A 285 -0.65 -2.78 1.48
N THR A 286 0.49 -2.99 2.15
CA THR A 286 1.42 -1.91 2.48
C THR A 286 2.87 -2.39 2.53
N ASN A 287 3.83 -1.52 2.22
CA ASN A 287 5.24 -1.69 2.60
C ASN A 287 5.67 -0.78 3.76
N PHE A 288 4.75 -0.03 4.34
CA PHE A 288 5.02 0.72 5.56
C PHE A 288 5.34 -0.25 6.73
N ASN A 289 6.25 0.15 7.61
CA ASN A 289 6.44 -0.52 8.88
C ASN A 289 5.27 -0.16 9.81
N ILE A 290 4.35 -1.11 9.96
CA ILE A 290 3.13 -0.93 10.76
C ILE A 290 3.32 -1.28 12.24
N THR A 291 4.45 -1.86 12.65
CA THR A 291 4.71 -2.27 14.03
C THR A 291 5.40 -1.18 14.85
N ALA A 292 6.01 -0.18 14.20
CA ALA A 292 6.63 0.95 14.89
C ALA A 292 5.68 1.65 15.88
N GLY A 293 4.42 1.84 15.48
CA GLY A 293 3.39 2.49 16.30
C GLY A 293 2.81 1.62 17.42
N THR A 294 3.12 0.32 17.48
CA THR A 294 2.61 -0.58 18.52
C THR A 294 3.46 -0.56 19.79
N LYS A 295 4.59 0.16 19.80
CA LYS A 295 5.43 0.34 20.98
C LYS A 295 4.71 1.18 22.03
N ASP A 296 4.89 0.86 23.31
CA ASP A 296 4.26 1.57 24.44
C ASP A 296 4.52 3.09 24.43
N ALA A 297 5.70 3.50 23.97
CA ALA A 297 6.10 4.90 23.82
C ALA A 297 5.17 5.73 22.91
N TYR A 298 4.40 5.07 22.04
CA TYR A 298 3.47 5.70 21.10
C TYR A 298 2.00 5.29 21.34
N SER A 299 1.69 4.78 22.53
CA SER A 299 0.33 4.38 22.93
C SER A 299 -0.72 5.51 22.79
N SER A 300 -0.30 6.77 22.88
CA SER A 300 -1.16 7.95 22.70
C SER A 300 -1.43 8.34 21.24
N ILE A 301 -0.67 7.80 20.27
CA ILE A 301 -0.84 8.09 18.84
C ILE A 301 -1.82 7.08 18.26
N ARG A 302 -3.03 7.52 17.92
CA ARG A 302 -4.11 6.69 17.36
C ARG A 302 -4.90 7.50 16.32
N PRO A 303 -5.51 6.83 15.31
CA PRO A 303 -5.51 5.38 15.05
C PRO A 303 -4.17 4.84 14.52
N LEU A 304 -3.95 3.53 14.55
CA LEU A 304 -2.72 2.92 14.01
C LEU A 304 -2.97 2.30 12.63
N LEU A 305 -1.99 2.43 11.73
CA LEU A 305 -2.05 1.76 10.42
C LEU A 305 -2.11 0.23 10.54
N TYR A 306 -1.55 -0.32 11.62
CA TYR A 306 -1.67 -1.73 12.00
C TYR A 306 -3.12 -2.24 12.02
N GLU A 307 -4.06 -1.39 12.44
CA GLU A 307 -5.48 -1.75 12.56
C GLU A 307 -6.14 -1.88 11.19
N TYR A 308 -5.63 -1.22 10.15
CA TYR A 308 -6.26 -1.16 8.82
C TYR A 308 -5.69 -2.18 7.83
N VAL A 309 -4.40 -2.48 7.93
CA VAL A 309 -3.66 -3.23 6.93
C VAL A 309 -3.90 -4.74 7.06
N ASN A 310 -4.21 -5.40 5.93
CA ASN A 310 -4.31 -6.86 5.86
C ASN A 310 -2.98 -7.52 5.51
N PHE A 311 -2.19 -6.88 4.64
CA PHE A 311 -0.97 -7.44 4.09
C PHE A 311 0.21 -6.48 4.18
N VAL A 312 1.37 -6.98 4.59
CA VAL A 312 2.66 -6.28 4.56
C VAL A 312 3.52 -6.96 3.51
N TYR A 313 3.88 -6.22 2.46
CA TYR A 313 4.78 -6.70 1.43
C TYR A 313 6.18 -6.11 1.60
N SER A 314 7.17 -6.90 1.18
CA SER A 314 8.57 -6.49 1.21
C SER A 314 9.15 -6.45 -0.21
N PRO A 315 9.89 -5.39 -0.56
CA PRO A 315 10.67 -5.37 -1.79
C PRO A 315 11.72 -6.48 -1.78
N VAL A 316 11.76 -7.25 -2.87
CA VAL A 316 12.74 -8.31 -3.10
C VAL A 316 13.25 -8.23 -4.52
N THR A 317 14.48 -8.71 -4.70
CA THR A 317 15.13 -8.90 -6.00
C THR A 317 15.29 -10.40 -6.25
N ALA A 318 15.77 -10.75 -7.44
CA ALA A 318 16.12 -12.13 -7.76
C ALA A 318 17.11 -12.75 -6.75
N THR A 319 17.97 -11.95 -6.12
CA THR A 319 18.96 -12.43 -5.14
C THR A 319 18.41 -12.57 -3.72
N THR A 320 17.33 -11.87 -3.38
CA THR A 320 16.83 -11.83 -1.98
C THR A 320 15.56 -12.64 -1.75
N ILE A 321 14.80 -13.00 -2.79
CA ILE A 321 13.53 -13.74 -2.67
C ILE A 321 13.62 -15.03 -1.83
N GLY A 322 14.73 -15.78 -1.92
CA GLY A 322 14.94 -17.01 -1.15
C GLY A 322 15.23 -16.80 0.34
N VAL A 323 15.65 -15.59 0.71
CA VAL A 323 16.02 -15.21 2.09
C VAL A 323 14.88 -14.44 2.77
N THR A 324 14.09 -13.69 2.00
CA THR A 324 12.98 -12.84 2.50
C THR A 324 11.64 -13.57 2.62
N LYS A 325 11.64 -14.91 2.64
CA LYS A 325 10.44 -15.78 2.77
C LYS A 325 9.57 -15.53 4.01
N ALA A 326 9.97 -14.64 4.92
CA ALA A 326 9.19 -14.30 6.11
C ALA A 326 7.83 -13.66 5.77
N ASN A 327 7.70 -13.00 4.62
CA ASN A 327 6.45 -12.35 4.22
C ASN A 327 5.86 -13.03 2.98
N ASN A 328 4.65 -13.57 3.13
CA ASN A 328 3.89 -14.21 2.03
C ASN A 328 3.36 -13.21 1.00
N CYS A 329 3.84 -11.97 1.05
CA CYS A 329 3.58 -10.89 0.11
C CYS A 329 4.91 -10.20 -0.19
N VAL A 330 5.24 -10.05 -1.46
CA VAL A 330 6.49 -9.41 -1.91
C VAL A 330 6.23 -8.46 -3.06
N SER A 331 7.10 -7.44 -3.19
CA SER A 331 7.18 -6.64 -4.41
C SER A 331 8.46 -6.93 -5.18
N VAL A 332 8.36 -7.14 -6.49
CA VAL A 332 9.48 -7.43 -7.40
C VAL A 332 9.56 -6.37 -8.49
N HIS A 333 10.75 -6.07 -9.00
CA HIS A 333 10.86 -5.24 -10.21
C HIS A 333 10.50 -6.07 -11.44
N LEU A 334 9.77 -5.49 -12.39
CA LEU A 334 9.35 -6.21 -13.60
C LEU A 334 10.55 -6.76 -14.40
N MET A 335 11.62 -5.97 -14.43
CA MET A 335 12.89 -6.31 -15.07
C MET A 335 13.64 -7.46 -14.39
N ASP A 336 13.40 -7.71 -13.10
CA ASP A 336 13.97 -8.86 -12.38
C ASP A 336 13.25 -10.17 -12.70
N VAL A 337 12.11 -10.12 -13.40
CA VAL A 337 11.37 -11.32 -13.82
C VAL A 337 11.95 -11.84 -15.13
N SER A 338 12.23 -10.95 -16.08
CA SER A 338 12.73 -11.29 -17.40
C SER A 338 14.23 -11.63 -17.35
N GLY A 339 14.59 -12.89 -17.60
CA GLY A 339 15.99 -13.33 -17.64
C GLY A 339 16.58 -13.72 -16.28
N SER A 340 15.75 -13.79 -15.24
CA SER A 340 16.17 -14.30 -13.93
C SER A 340 16.25 -15.83 -13.90
N LEU A 341 17.20 -16.35 -13.14
CA LEU A 341 17.34 -17.78 -12.84
C LEU A 341 16.40 -18.24 -11.70
N VAL A 342 15.69 -17.31 -11.06
CA VAL A 342 14.71 -17.62 -10.02
C VAL A 342 13.50 -18.30 -10.66
N ASN A 343 13.10 -19.44 -10.09
CA ASN A 343 11.83 -20.06 -10.45
C ASN A 343 10.66 -19.29 -9.84
N TRP A 344 10.28 -18.20 -10.49
CA TRP A 344 9.17 -17.33 -10.07
C TRP A 344 7.82 -18.08 -10.02
N THR A 345 7.63 -19.06 -10.91
CA THR A 345 6.44 -19.92 -10.94
C THR A 345 6.21 -20.61 -9.60
N ASP A 346 7.23 -21.28 -9.07
CA ASP A 346 7.14 -21.99 -7.78
C ASP A 346 6.89 -21.03 -6.61
N GLN A 347 7.56 -19.88 -6.63
CA GLN A 347 7.40 -18.88 -5.56
C GLN A 347 5.98 -18.30 -5.56
N ALA A 348 5.42 -18.02 -6.74
CA ALA A 348 4.11 -17.40 -6.87
C ALA A 348 2.98 -18.29 -6.36
N VAL A 349 3.16 -19.61 -6.24
CA VAL A 349 2.12 -20.55 -5.78
C VAL A 349 1.57 -20.13 -4.42
N THR A 350 2.44 -19.83 -3.45
CA THR A 350 2.03 -19.49 -2.07
C THR A 350 2.30 -18.04 -1.68
N THR A 351 2.95 -17.27 -2.54
CA THR A 351 3.34 -15.88 -2.26
C THR A 351 2.58 -14.94 -3.17
N TRP A 352 1.94 -13.92 -2.58
CA TRP A 352 1.38 -12.81 -3.34
C TRP A 352 2.51 -11.95 -3.88
N MET A 353 2.57 -11.80 -5.19
CA MET A 353 3.57 -11.01 -5.89
C MET A 353 2.93 -9.80 -6.55
N PHE A 354 3.52 -8.66 -6.26
CA PHE A 354 3.20 -7.38 -6.86
C PHE A 354 4.42 -6.85 -7.60
N VAL A 355 4.23 -6.22 -8.75
CA VAL A 355 5.33 -5.56 -9.46
C VAL A 355 5.49 -4.15 -8.93
N GLY A 356 6.61 -3.89 -8.25
CA GLY A 356 7.05 -2.54 -7.93
C GLY A 356 7.53 -1.82 -9.19
N GLN A 357 7.24 -0.53 -9.29
CA GLN A 357 7.75 0.33 -10.36
C GLN A 357 8.63 1.41 -9.77
N ASP A 358 9.86 1.53 -10.28
CA ASP A 358 10.77 2.64 -9.94
C ASP A 358 10.25 3.97 -10.47
N ASP A 359 9.52 3.91 -11.58
CA ASP A 359 8.90 5.05 -12.22
C ASP A 359 7.48 4.70 -12.68
N PHE A 360 6.51 5.04 -11.83
CA PHE A 360 5.09 4.85 -12.12
C PHE A 360 4.58 5.66 -13.32
N THR A 361 5.42 6.52 -13.91
CA THR A 361 5.10 7.30 -15.10
C THR A 361 5.39 6.56 -16.41
N GLN A 362 6.15 5.47 -16.35
CA GLN A 362 6.52 4.67 -17.51
C GLN A 362 5.48 3.57 -17.76
N LEU A 363 5.16 3.38 -19.04
CA LEU A 363 4.31 2.26 -19.44
C LEU A 363 5.16 0.99 -19.52
N PRO A 364 4.87 -0.06 -18.74
CA PRO A 364 5.55 -1.34 -18.89
C PRO A 364 5.29 -1.95 -20.26
N ASP A 365 6.30 -2.66 -20.79
CA ASP A 365 6.16 -3.40 -22.05
C ASP A 365 5.09 -4.50 -21.94
N THR A 366 4.27 -4.64 -22.99
CA THR A 366 3.16 -5.60 -22.98
C THR A 366 3.66 -7.05 -22.88
N GLY A 367 4.78 -7.38 -23.53
CA GLY A 367 5.41 -8.69 -23.47
C GLY A 367 5.97 -8.97 -22.07
N ALA A 368 6.58 -7.98 -21.41
CA ALA A 368 7.05 -8.10 -20.04
C ALA A 368 5.90 -8.39 -19.04
N ILE A 369 4.75 -7.72 -19.20
CA ILE A 369 3.55 -7.98 -18.38
C ILE A 369 3.00 -9.38 -18.64
N GLN A 370 2.97 -9.80 -19.90
CA GLN A 370 2.52 -11.15 -20.26
C GLN A 370 3.46 -12.21 -19.64
N ALA A 371 4.76 -11.99 -19.70
CA ALA A 371 5.76 -12.86 -19.08
C ALA A 371 5.55 -12.93 -17.55
N ALA A 372 5.42 -11.79 -16.87
CA ALA A 372 5.19 -11.73 -15.43
C ALA A 372 3.89 -12.42 -15.00
N THR A 373 2.79 -12.16 -15.71
CA THR A 373 1.51 -12.82 -15.38
C THR A 373 1.54 -14.32 -15.70
N SER A 374 2.35 -14.77 -16.66
CA SER A 374 2.52 -16.20 -16.98
C SER A 374 3.30 -16.96 -15.91
N THR A 375 4.17 -16.30 -15.16
CA THR A 375 4.88 -16.87 -14.00
C THR A 375 4.04 -16.82 -12.71
N GLY A 376 2.79 -16.36 -12.79
CA GLY A 376 1.88 -16.31 -11.64
C GLY A 376 1.98 -15.02 -10.82
N ILE A 377 2.68 -13.99 -11.27
CA ILE A 377 2.64 -12.69 -10.58
C ILE A 377 1.23 -12.09 -10.70
N GLN A 378 0.63 -11.75 -9.55
CA GLN A 378 -0.78 -11.40 -9.45
C GLN A 378 -1.05 -9.97 -9.92
N SER A 379 -0.26 -9.02 -9.44
CA SER A 379 -0.56 -7.58 -9.61
C SER A 379 0.56 -6.88 -10.35
N VAL A 380 0.24 -6.39 -11.56
CA VAL A 380 1.16 -5.59 -12.37
C VAL A 380 0.50 -4.23 -12.58
N PRO A 381 0.95 -3.17 -11.87
CA PRO A 381 0.36 -1.84 -12.00
C PRO A 381 0.57 -1.31 -13.41
N VAL A 382 -0.48 -0.74 -13.98
CA VAL A 382 -0.38 -0.11 -15.29
C VAL A 382 -0.98 1.30 -15.24
N PRO A 383 -0.31 2.31 -15.83
CA PRO A 383 -0.85 3.64 -15.85
C PRO A 383 -2.15 3.74 -16.64
N PHE A 384 -3.23 4.18 -16.00
CA PHE A 384 -4.57 4.20 -16.60
C PHE A 384 -4.79 5.39 -17.54
N PHE A 385 -4.43 6.61 -17.09
CA PHE A 385 -4.62 7.87 -17.82
C PHE A 385 -3.32 8.64 -18.10
N PHE A 386 -2.16 8.02 -17.91
CA PHE A 386 -0.84 8.66 -18.07
C PHE A 386 -0.38 8.80 -19.52
N VAL A 387 -0.76 7.86 -20.39
CA VAL A 387 -0.14 7.64 -21.69
C VAL A 387 -1.20 7.54 -22.79
N ASP A 388 -0.72 7.49 -24.03
CA ASP A 388 -1.54 7.19 -25.20
C ASP A 388 -2.53 6.04 -24.90
N PRO A 389 -3.84 6.35 -24.88
CA PRO A 389 -4.84 5.38 -24.49
C PRO A 389 -4.83 4.10 -25.36
N SER A 390 -4.30 4.17 -26.59
CA SER A 390 -4.13 3.00 -27.46
C SER A 390 -3.15 1.96 -26.91
N LYS A 391 -2.09 2.38 -26.20
CA LYS A 391 -1.09 1.47 -25.63
C LYS A 391 -1.60 0.78 -24.38
N THR A 392 -2.30 1.52 -23.52
CA THR A 392 -3.01 0.98 -22.35
C THR A 392 -4.01 -0.11 -22.76
N LYS A 393 -4.75 0.12 -23.86
CA LYS A 393 -5.71 -0.86 -24.39
C LYS A 393 -5.07 -2.22 -24.74
N ALA A 394 -3.83 -2.24 -25.25
CA ALA A 394 -3.14 -3.49 -25.58
C ALA A 394 -2.86 -4.34 -24.32
N ILE A 395 -2.50 -3.69 -23.22
CA ILE A 395 -2.25 -4.34 -21.94
C ILE A 395 -3.57 -4.84 -21.32
N TRP A 396 -4.65 -4.05 -21.39
CA TRP A 396 -5.95 -4.42 -20.83
C TRP A 396 -6.55 -5.64 -21.52
N LYS A 397 -6.28 -5.81 -22.82
CA LYS A 397 -6.70 -7.00 -23.57
C LYS A 397 -6.15 -8.30 -22.96
N GLN A 398 -5.07 -8.28 -22.17
CA GLN A 398 -4.57 -9.48 -21.48
C GLN A 398 -5.52 -10.03 -20.41
N TRP A 399 -6.46 -9.20 -19.93
CA TRP A 399 -7.53 -9.60 -19.03
C TRP A 399 -8.82 -9.99 -19.77
N SER A 400 -8.83 -9.95 -21.12
CA SER A 400 -9.96 -10.35 -21.95
C SER A 400 -11.30 -9.68 -21.59
N GLY A 401 -11.24 -8.45 -21.04
CA GLY A 401 -12.43 -7.72 -20.60
C GLY A 401 -12.96 -8.09 -19.21
N TYR A 402 -12.21 -8.86 -18.42
CA TYR A 402 -12.54 -9.20 -17.04
C TYR A 402 -11.77 -8.32 -16.03
N ALA A 403 -12.36 -8.09 -14.86
CA ALA A 403 -11.70 -7.40 -13.75
C ALA A 403 -10.60 -8.22 -13.07
N TRP A 404 -10.74 -9.53 -13.16
CA TRP A 404 -9.85 -10.53 -12.58
C TRP A 404 -9.44 -11.51 -13.66
N LYS A 405 -8.22 -12.03 -13.54
CA LYS A 405 -7.72 -13.15 -14.32
C LYS A 405 -7.31 -14.26 -13.34
N MET A 406 -7.53 -15.51 -13.72
CA MET A 406 -6.95 -16.64 -12.99
C MET A 406 -5.49 -16.81 -13.38
N LYS A 407 -4.67 -17.17 -12.41
CA LYS A 407 -3.33 -17.71 -12.68
C LYS A 407 -3.34 -18.84 -13.71
N ALA A 408 -2.23 -19.00 -14.41
CA ALA A 408 -2.02 -20.15 -15.28
C ALA A 408 -2.06 -21.45 -14.44
N PRO A 409 -2.65 -22.57 -14.92
CA PRO A 409 -2.83 -23.78 -14.12
C PRO A 409 -1.58 -24.25 -13.36
N ALA A 410 -0.40 -24.20 -14.00
CA ALA A 410 0.87 -24.60 -13.38
C ALA A 410 1.34 -23.71 -12.20
N THR A 411 0.77 -22.52 -12.04
CA THR A 411 1.12 -21.53 -10.99
C THR A 411 0.06 -21.42 -9.91
N ARG A 412 -1.04 -22.21 -10.01
CA ARG A 412 -2.15 -22.16 -9.06
C ARG A 412 -1.80 -22.89 -7.78
N TYR A 413 -2.21 -22.31 -6.67
CA TYR A 413 -2.32 -23.00 -5.41
C TYR A 413 -3.52 -23.95 -5.45
N THR A 414 -3.29 -25.20 -5.09
CA THR A 414 -4.34 -26.16 -4.76
C THR A 414 -4.26 -26.46 -3.28
N LYS A 415 -5.36 -26.27 -2.55
CA LYS A 415 -5.40 -26.61 -1.13
C LYS A 415 -5.18 -28.12 -0.98
N PRO A 416 -4.19 -28.57 -0.19
CA PRO A 416 -4.01 -29.99 0.09
C PRO A 416 -5.28 -30.59 0.69
N ALA A 417 -5.64 -31.80 0.26
CA ALA A 417 -6.74 -32.53 0.88
C ALA A 417 -6.45 -32.67 2.39
N PRO A 418 -7.49 -32.55 3.25
CA PRO A 418 -7.32 -32.82 4.67
C PRO A 418 -6.69 -34.20 4.84
N ILE A 419 -5.66 -34.30 5.68
CA ILE A 419 -5.10 -35.60 6.04
C ILE A 419 -6.18 -36.32 6.85
N THR A 420 -6.91 -37.23 6.22
CA THR A 420 -7.83 -38.11 6.92
C THR A 420 -6.98 -39.08 7.74
N PRO A 421 -7.08 -39.07 9.08
CA PRO A 421 -6.38 -40.06 9.89
C PRO A 421 -6.76 -41.45 9.39
N MET A 422 -5.77 -42.31 9.20
CA MET A 422 -6.03 -43.70 8.81
C MET A 422 -6.94 -44.31 9.87
N THR A 423 -8.01 -44.98 9.44
CA THR A 423 -8.86 -45.76 10.34
C THR A 423 -7.94 -46.68 11.16
N PRO A 424 -7.97 -46.60 12.50
CA PRO A 424 -7.07 -47.40 13.33
C PRO A 424 -7.20 -48.88 12.95
N THR A 425 -6.12 -49.47 12.45
CA THR A 425 -6.09 -50.92 12.20
C THR A 425 -6.12 -51.66 13.53
N THR A 426 -6.58 -52.90 13.54
CA THR A 426 -6.55 -53.78 14.73
C THR A 426 -5.15 -53.91 15.32
N ALA A 427 -4.09 -53.72 14.53
CA ALA A 427 -2.70 -53.72 14.98
C ALA A 427 -2.30 -52.50 15.83
N LEU A 428 -3.03 -51.39 15.71
CA LEU A 428 -2.89 -50.20 16.56
C LEU A 428 -3.86 -50.20 17.76
N ASN A 429 -4.73 -51.21 17.85
CA ASN A 429 -5.57 -51.41 19.01
C ASN A 429 -4.71 -52.06 20.10
N ALA A 430 -4.40 -51.32 21.17
CA ALA A 430 -3.71 -51.86 22.34
C ALA A 430 -4.51 -52.95 23.09
N ARG A 431 -5.71 -53.31 22.61
CA ARG A 431 -6.49 -54.44 23.08
C ARG A 431 -5.95 -55.73 22.46
N VAL A 432 -5.39 -56.58 23.30
CA VAL A 432 -4.98 -57.96 22.94
C VAL A 432 -6.20 -58.88 22.72
N SER A 433 -7.40 -58.45 23.16
CA SER A 433 -8.67 -59.19 23.01
C SER A 433 -9.87 -58.24 23.07
N ASP A 434 -10.93 -58.53 22.30
CA ASP A 434 -12.20 -57.77 22.29
C ASP A 434 -12.95 -57.81 23.63
N SER A 435 -12.62 -58.78 24.49
CA SER A 435 -13.19 -58.93 25.83
C SER A 435 -12.51 -58.09 26.92
N LEU A 436 -11.45 -57.33 26.60
CA LEU A 436 -10.67 -56.58 27.58
C LEU A 436 -10.84 -55.06 27.41
N GLN A 437 -10.87 -54.34 28.53
CA GLN A 437 -10.85 -52.88 28.53
C GLN A 437 -9.45 -52.38 28.14
N PRO A 438 -9.32 -51.17 27.56
CA PRO A 438 -8.02 -50.56 27.28
C PRO A 438 -7.14 -50.55 28.54
N GLY A 439 -5.92 -51.10 28.45
CA GLY A 439 -4.96 -51.17 29.56
C GLY A 439 -4.96 -52.49 30.37
N GLN A 440 -5.77 -53.48 30.00
CA GLN A 440 -5.75 -54.80 30.64
C GLN A 440 -4.92 -55.82 29.84
N THR A 441 -4.06 -56.57 30.55
CA THR A 441 -3.27 -57.68 30.00
C THR A 441 -3.80 -59.00 30.53
N LEU A 442 -4.10 -59.95 29.64
CA LEU A 442 -4.45 -61.32 30.04
C LEU A 442 -3.17 -62.11 30.31
N ILE A 443 -2.91 -62.47 31.57
CA ILE A 443 -1.88 -63.44 31.92
C ILE A 443 -2.56 -64.80 31.96
N LYS A 444 -2.29 -65.67 30.98
CA LYS A 444 -2.66 -67.09 31.07
C LYS A 444 -1.71 -67.75 32.06
N VAL A 445 -2.24 -68.23 33.18
CA VAL A 445 -1.53 -69.09 34.13
C VAL A 445 -1.58 -70.53 33.64
#